data_AF-R7IQG5-F1
#
_entry.id   AF-R7IQG5-F1
#
_cell.length_a   1.000
_cell.length_b   1.000
_cell.length_c   1.000
_cell.angle_alpha   90.00
_cell.angle_beta   90.00
_cell.angle_gamma   90.00
#
_symmetry.space_group_name_H-M   'P 1'
#
loop_
_entity.id
_entity.type
_entity.pdbx_description
1 polymer ?
#
loop_
_entity_poly.entity_id
_entity_poly.type
_entity_poly.pdbx_seq_one_letter_code
_entity_poly.pdbx_strand_id
1 'polypeptide(L)'
;MKNKLVKQTAIVVVMGLCLVFLFYAGYRYGGSLDNDEIITLADGTSYMQGETKEELIDHDTEYVLESHNLDDDKITAKTENVPVELIGLSKKEVIDYITSHMEQFQEKGEEVKNISMISFSHDTLVLRKDVTDSIAISETIKKYQNDNPYNYYMVLEDGYLIVYKQDKTTVFLETGIREDELDETDRAQLLQGVGVKNISELYRYLEGYTS
;
A
#
# COMPACT_ATOMS: atom_id res chain seq x y z
N MET A 1 25.11 -20.78 32.82
CA MET A 1 24.02 -20.57 31.85
C MET A 1 22.68 -20.18 32.48
N LYS A 2 22.26 -20.76 33.61
CA LYS A 2 20.95 -20.48 34.24
C LYS A 2 20.65 -19.00 34.55
N ASN A 3 21.64 -18.20 34.97
CA ASN A 3 21.41 -16.79 35.34
C ASN A 3 21.17 -15.84 34.15
N LYS A 4 21.60 -16.19 32.93
CA LYS A 4 21.29 -15.36 31.74
C LYS A 4 19.85 -15.59 31.28
N LEU A 5 19.36 -16.82 31.37
CA LEU A 5 17.99 -17.17 31.01
C LEU A 5 16.98 -16.51 31.94
N VAL A 6 17.24 -16.50 33.26
CA VAL A 6 16.38 -15.85 34.27
C VAL A 6 16.32 -14.33 34.09
N LYS A 7 17.41 -13.69 33.65
CA LYS A 7 17.42 -12.25 33.36
C LYS A 7 16.63 -11.90 32.09
N GLN A 8 16.72 -12.74 31.06
CA GLN A 8 15.93 -12.54 29.83
C GLN A 8 14.44 -12.76 30.07
N THR A 9 14.06 -13.79 30.84
CA THR A 9 12.66 -14.00 31.21
C THR A 9 12.12 -12.88 32.09
N ALA A 10 12.92 -12.32 32.99
CA ALA A 10 12.52 -11.16 33.80
C ALA A 10 12.25 -9.90 32.95
N ILE A 11 13.06 -9.64 31.93
CA ILE A 11 12.89 -8.47 31.04
C ILE A 11 11.61 -8.57 30.22
N VAL A 12 11.32 -9.75 29.67
CA VAL A 12 10.09 -9.99 28.87
C VAL A 12 8.84 -9.83 29.74
N VAL A 13 8.88 -10.31 31.00
CA VAL A 13 7.75 -10.14 31.94
C VAL A 13 7.54 -8.68 32.32
N VAL A 14 8.61 -7.91 32.55
CA VAL A 14 8.50 -6.47 32.86
C VAL A 14 7.95 -5.68 31.68
N MET A 15 8.39 -5.99 30.45
CA MET A 15 7.90 -5.32 29.24
C MET A 15 6.41 -5.64 28.99
N GLY A 16 5.98 -6.88 29.22
CA GLY A 16 4.57 -7.25 29.16
C GLY A 16 3.70 -6.52 30.18
N LEU A 17 4.19 -6.37 31.43
CA LEU A 17 3.48 -5.61 32.47
C LEU A 17 3.37 -4.12 32.15
N CYS A 18 4.41 -3.52 31.53
CA CYS A 18 4.35 -2.13 31.05
C CYS A 18 3.29 -1.94 29.96
N LEU A 19 3.16 -2.87 29.01
CA LEU A 19 2.16 -2.78 27.95
C LEU A 19 0.73 -2.89 28.50
N VAL A 20 0.50 -3.78 29.48
CA VAL A 20 -0.80 -3.88 30.16
C VAL A 20 -1.11 -2.60 30.96
N PHE A 21 -0.10 -1.99 31.58
CA PHE A 21 -0.28 -0.72 32.30
C PHE A 21 -0.63 0.43 31.36
N LEU A 22 0.03 0.54 30.20
CA LEU A 22 -0.30 1.56 29.19
C LEU A 22 -1.71 1.36 28.62
N PHE A 23 -2.11 0.11 28.36
CA PHE A 23 -3.45 -0.21 27.89
C PHE A 23 -4.51 0.11 28.97
N TYR A 24 -4.22 -0.19 30.23
CA TYR A 24 -5.11 0.11 31.36
C TYR A 24 -5.21 1.61 31.64
N ALA A 25 -4.10 2.35 31.51
CA ALA A 25 -4.09 3.80 31.61
C ALA A 25 -4.90 4.43 30.47
N GLY A 26 -4.72 3.98 29.22
CA GLY A 26 -5.56 4.39 28.10
C GLY A 26 -7.05 4.11 28.32
N TYR A 27 -7.39 2.94 28.88
CA TYR A 27 -8.77 2.59 29.21
C TYR A 27 -9.36 3.41 30.37
N ARG A 28 -8.56 3.76 31.39
CA ARG A 28 -8.98 4.58 32.55
C ARG A 28 -9.10 6.06 32.19
N TYR A 29 -8.22 6.58 31.34
CA TYR A 29 -8.20 7.99 30.96
C TYR A 29 -8.98 8.28 29.67
N GLY A 30 -9.35 7.26 28.89
CA GLY A 30 -10.17 7.38 27.69
C GLY A 30 -11.68 7.48 27.91
N GLY A 31 -12.13 7.73 29.15
CA GLY A 31 -13.54 7.64 29.56
C GLY A 31 -14.12 8.88 30.25
N SER A 32 -13.59 10.08 30.01
CA SER A 32 -14.27 11.33 30.41
C SER A 32 -13.81 12.49 29.52
N LEU A 33 -14.40 12.53 28.33
CA LEU A 33 -14.62 13.78 27.60
C LEU A 33 -16.06 13.73 27.11
N ASP A 34 -17.00 13.89 28.04
CA ASP A 34 -18.11 14.80 27.77
C ASP A 34 -18.98 15.12 29.01
N ASN A 35 -19.21 16.43 29.13
CA ASN A 35 -20.30 17.18 29.76
C ASN A 35 -20.43 17.28 31.31
N ASP A 36 -20.27 18.54 31.72
CA ASP A 36 -20.92 19.27 32.82
C ASP A 36 -20.45 19.10 34.27
N GLU A 37 -19.77 20.13 34.78
CA GLU A 37 -20.01 20.63 36.13
C GLU A 37 -20.10 22.16 36.15
N ILE A 38 -21.33 22.64 36.38
CA ILE A 38 -21.71 24.03 36.66
C ILE A 38 -21.16 24.41 38.04
N ILE A 39 -20.33 25.45 38.13
CA ILE A 39 -20.21 26.26 39.36
C ILE A 39 -20.54 27.71 39.01
N THR A 40 -21.76 28.09 39.37
CA THR A 40 -22.27 29.46 39.33
C THR A 40 -21.58 30.30 40.40
N LEU A 41 -20.81 31.32 40.01
CA LEU A 41 -20.69 32.55 40.78
C LEU A 41 -20.73 33.75 39.82
N ALA A 42 -21.63 34.66 40.19
CA ALA A 42 -22.15 35.78 39.45
C ALA A 42 -21.13 36.76 38.85
N ASP A 43 -21.59 37.32 37.73
CA ASP A 43 -21.30 38.65 37.18
C ASP A 43 -20.21 38.76 36.09
N GLY A 44 -20.70 38.80 34.85
CA GLY A 44 -20.19 39.69 33.81
C GLY A 44 -18.90 39.33 33.09
N THR A 45 -18.92 38.35 32.17
CA THR A 45 -18.14 38.42 30.92
C THR A 45 -18.67 37.41 29.89
N SER A 46 -18.74 37.83 28.63
CA SER A 46 -19.19 37.04 27.47
C SER A 46 -18.38 35.76 27.29
N TYR A 47 -19.06 34.62 27.15
CA TYR A 47 -18.44 33.39 26.65
C TYR A 47 -18.11 33.59 25.18
N MET A 48 -16.85 33.86 24.88
CA MET A 48 -16.32 33.74 23.53
C MET A 48 -16.25 32.24 23.22
N GLN A 49 -17.14 31.78 22.35
CA GLN A 49 -16.97 30.51 21.63
C GLN A 49 -15.61 30.59 20.94
N GLY A 50 -14.65 29.77 21.37
CA GLY A 50 -13.34 29.73 20.74
C GLY A 50 -13.52 29.31 19.29
N GLU A 51 -13.29 30.22 18.35
CA GLU A 51 -13.13 29.88 16.94
C GLU A 51 -11.92 28.94 16.85
N THR A 52 -12.16 27.64 16.61
CA THR A 52 -11.10 26.75 16.11
C THR A 52 -10.72 27.28 14.74
N LYS A 53 -9.67 28.11 14.69
CA LYS A 53 -9.11 28.63 13.45
C LYS A 53 -8.81 27.44 12.55
N GLU A 54 -9.46 27.39 11.40
CA GLU A 54 -9.22 26.33 10.41
C GLU A 54 -7.74 26.33 10.05
N GLU A 55 -7.09 25.16 10.17
CA GLU A 55 -5.70 25.01 9.80
C GLU A 55 -5.60 25.01 8.28
N LEU A 56 -4.88 25.99 7.76
CA LEU A 56 -4.62 26.18 6.34
C LEU A 56 -3.12 26.05 6.09
N ILE A 57 -2.80 25.47 4.94
CA ILE A 57 -1.45 25.46 4.40
C ILE A 57 -1.05 26.88 4.01
N ASP A 58 0.19 27.27 4.25
CA ASP A 58 0.75 28.51 3.71
C ASP A 58 2.10 28.27 3.04
N HIS A 59 2.79 29.35 2.67
CA HIS A 59 4.10 29.28 2.03
C HIS A 59 5.26 28.84 2.95
N ASP A 60 5.08 28.92 4.27
CA ASP A 60 6.08 28.57 5.29
C ASP A 60 5.89 27.13 5.80
N THR A 61 4.74 26.50 5.51
CA THR A 61 4.48 25.09 5.80
C THR A 61 5.59 24.18 5.24
N GLU A 62 6.13 23.29 6.07
CA GLU A 62 7.09 22.29 5.61
C GLU A 62 6.36 21.22 4.77
N TYR A 63 6.68 21.15 3.48
CA TYR A 63 6.08 20.17 2.57
C TYR A 63 7.03 18.99 2.31
N VAL A 64 6.55 17.78 2.61
CA VAL A 64 7.28 16.53 2.36
C VAL A 64 6.45 15.63 1.46
N LEU A 65 7.04 15.23 0.34
CA LEU A 65 6.50 14.20 -0.53
C LEU A 65 7.28 12.89 -0.33
N GLU A 66 6.59 11.87 0.14
CA GLU A 66 7.10 10.51 0.24
C GLU A 66 6.72 9.71 -0.99
N SER A 67 7.67 8.92 -1.51
CA SER A 67 7.45 7.94 -2.58
C SER A 67 7.70 6.56 -2.03
N HIS A 68 6.64 5.75 -2.00
CA HIS A 68 6.67 4.37 -1.57
C HIS A 68 6.59 3.47 -2.81
N ASN A 69 7.71 2.82 -3.15
CA ASN A 69 7.77 1.89 -4.26
C ASN A 69 7.19 0.54 -3.83
N LEU A 70 6.09 0.12 -4.47
CA LEU A 70 5.37 -1.11 -4.15
C LEU A 70 6.08 -2.37 -4.66
N ASP A 71 7.04 -2.25 -5.59
CA ASP A 71 7.79 -3.38 -6.14
C ASP A 71 8.90 -3.85 -5.20
N ASP A 72 9.56 -2.92 -4.48
CA ASP A 72 10.66 -3.21 -3.56
C ASP A 72 10.43 -2.76 -2.09
N ASP A 73 9.22 -2.28 -1.78
CA ASP A 73 8.77 -1.77 -0.46
C ASP A 73 9.64 -0.61 0.07
N LYS A 74 10.37 0.07 -0.82
CA LYS A 74 11.27 1.16 -0.44
C LYS A 74 10.52 2.47 -0.35
N ILE A 75 10.71 3.18 0.77
CA ILE A 75 10.21 4.54 0.95
C ILE A 75 11.36 5.54 0.82
N THR A 76 11.13 6.58 0.02
CA THR A 76 11.98 7.76 -0.08
C THR A 76 11.17 8.99 0.27
N ALA A 77 11.79 10.01 0.86
CA ALA A 77 11.13 11.24 1.25
C ALA A 77 11.93 12.44 0.71
N LYS A 78 11.22 13.44 0.21
CA LYS A 78 11.81 14.67 -0.29
C LYS A 78 11.06 15.88 0.27
N THR A 79 11.81 16.77 0.92
CA THR A 79 11.29 18.08 1.34
C THR A 79 11.40 19.05 0.18
N GLU A 80 10.30 19.72 -0.14
CA GLU A 80 10.18 20.67 -1.25
C GLU A 80 9.46 21.94 -0.82
N ASN A 81 9.45 22.96 -1.68
CA ASN A 81 8.60 24.13 -1.47
C ASN A 81 7.13 23.73 -1.66
N VAL A 82 6.25 24.36 -0.89
CA VAL A 82 4.80 24.16 -1.01
C VAL A 82 4.33 24.56 -2.42
N PRO A 83 3.68 23.65 -3.18
CA PRO A 83 3.02 23.98 -4.43
C PRO A 83 1.99 25.11 -4.24
N VAL A 84 1.95 26.05 -5.18
CA VAL A 84 1.07 27.23 -5.07
C VAL A 84 -0.41 26.85 -5.03
N GLU A 85 -0.77 25.70 -5.61
CA GLU A 85 -2.11 25.13 -5.63
C GLU A 85 -2.56 24.63 -4.25
N LEU A 86 -1.62 24.33 -3.36
CA LEU A 86 -1.91 23.85 -2.00
C LEU A 86 -1.99 24.99 -0.98
N ILE A 87 -1.45 26.17 -1.28
CA ILE A 87 -1.48 27.33 -0.38
C ILE A 87 -2.92 27.79 -0.14
N GLY A 88 -3.27 27.94 1.12
CA GLY A 88 -4.60 28.35 1.58
C GLY A 88 -5.61 27.21 1.64
N LEU A 89 -5.24 25.98 1.28
CA LEU A 89 -6.14 24.83 1.35
C LEU A 89 -6.28 24.31 2.78
N SER A 90 -7.51 23.97 3.15
CA SER A 90 -7.83 23.17 4.32
C SER A 90 -7.48 21.69 4.11
N LYS A 91 -7.47 20.91 5.19
CA LYS A 91 -7.25 19.46 5.14
C LYS A 91 -8.14 18.75 4.11
N LYS A 92 -9.43 19.09 4.09
CA LYS A 92 -10.40 18.45 3.20
C LYS A 92 -10.09 18.80 1.74
N GLU A 93 -9.76 20.05 1.46
CA GLU A 93 -9.45 20.51 0.11
C GLU A 93 -8.13 19.92 -0.40
N VAL A 94 -7.14 19.71 0.46
CA VAL A 94 -5.92 18.98 0.09
C VAL A 94 -6.25 17.54 -0.30
N ILE A 95 -7.10 16.83 0.46
CA ILE A 95 -7.54 15.46 0.12
C ILE A 95 -8.27 15.45 -1.24
N ASP A 96 -9.18 16.40 -1.45
CA ASP A 96 -9.93 16.53 -2.71
C ASP A 96 -8.97 16.81 -3.88
N TYR A 97 -7.98 17.67 -3.66
CA TYR A 97 -6.97 18.04 -4.66
C TYR A 97 -6.10 16.85 -5.05
N ILE A 98 -5.48 16.14 -4.10
CA ILE A 98 -4.59 15.01 -4.39
C ILE A 98 -5.33 13.84 -5.05
N THR A 99 -6.62 13.67 -4.71
CA THR A 99 -7.46 12.62 -5.31
C THR A 99 -7.83 12.98 -6.75
N SER A 100 -8.09 14.25 -7.04
CA SER A 100 -8.51 14.71 -8.38
C SER A 100 -7.34 14.94 -9.34
N HIS A 101 -6.11 15.09 -8.82
CA HIS A 101 -4.92 15.48 -9.59
C HIS A 101 -3.74 14.52 -9.42
N MET A 102 -4.01 13.22 -9.27
CA MET A 102 -2.97 12.21 -9.06
C MET A 102 -1.85 12.24 -10.12
N GLU A 103 -2.20 12.54 -11.38
CA GLU A 103 -1.25 12.62 -12.50
C GLU A 103 -0.17 13.70 -12.30
N GLN A 104 -0.43 14.75 -11.52
CA GLN A 104 0.54 15.83 -11.27
C GLN A 104 1.72 15.38 -10.40
N PHE A 105 1.55 14.29 -9.64
CA PHE A 105 2.57 13.74 -8.76
C PHE A 105 3.42 12.65 -9.42
N GLN A 106 3.13 12.32 -10.68
CA GLN A 106 3.84 11.28 -11.42
C GLN A 106 5.17 11.80 -11.95
N GLU A 107 6.24 11.11 -11.58
CA GLU A 107 7.58 11.35 -12.12
C GLU A 107 7.90 10.43 -13.30
N LYS A 108 8.97 10.77 -14.03
CA LYS A 108 9.39 10.00 -15.19
C LYS A 108 9.89 8.61 -14.76
N GLY A 109 9.27 7.57 -15.28
CA GLY A 109 9.68 6.19 -15.01
C GLY A 109 8.97 5.56 -13.82
N GLU A 110 7.93 6.19 -13.29
CA GLU A 110 7.03 5.62 -12.28
C GLU A 110 5.56 5.76 -12.69
N GLU A 111 4.71 4.93 -12.10
CA GLU A 111 3.26 5.02 -12.22
C GLU A 111 2.67 5.17 -10.82
N VAL A 112 1.95 6.27 -10.59
CA VAL A 112 1.30 6.54 -9.29
C VAL A 112 0.01 5.72 -9.21
N LYS A 113 -0.06 4.84 -8.21
CA LYS A 113 -1.24 4.00 -7.95
C LYS A 113 -2.20 4.64 -6.96
N ASN A 114 -1.67 5.41 -6.02
CA ASN A 114 -2.43 6.05 -4.96
C ASN A 114 -1.66 7.25 -4.40
N ILE A 115 -2.38 8.22 -3.83
CA ILE A 115 -1.79 9.30 -3.03
C ILE A 115 -2.60 9.46 -1.75
N SER A 116 -1.91 9.56 -0.63
CA SER A 116 -2.51 9.70 0.69
C SER A 116 -1.87 10.82 1.48
N MET A 117 -2.65 11.41 2.38
CA MET A 117 -2.18 12.38 3.34
C MET A 117 -1.76 11.65 4.61
N ILE A 118 -0.50 11.80 5.00
CA ILE A 118 0.07 11.18 6.21
C ILE A 118 -0.02 12.14 7.40
N SER A 119 0.28 13.42 7.17
CA SER A 119 0.21 14.46 8.19
C SER A 119 -0.26 15.78 7.59
N PHE A 120 -0.99 16.56 8.38
CA PHE A 120 -1.47 17.89 8.02
C PHE A 120 -1.53 18.75 9.28
N SER A 121 -0.85 19.88 9.22
CA SER A 121 -0.97 21.01 10.15
C SER A 121 -0.56 22.29 9.44
N HIS A 122 -0.67 23.43 10.13
CA HIS A 122 -0.13 24.70 9.66
C HIS A 122 1.39 24.62 9.36
N ASP A 123 2.14 23.88 10.18
CA ASP A 123 3.60 23.80 10.09
C ASP A 123 4.09 22.68 9.16
N THR A 124 3.27 21.66 8.90
CA THR A 124 3.72 20.46 8.18
C THR A 124 2.63 19.83 7.33
N LEU A 125 2.97 19.54 6.08
CA LEU A 125 2.18 18.69 5.18
C LEU A 125 3.03 17.53 4.67
N VAL A 126 2.60 16.31 4.98
CA VAL A 126 3.24 15.08 4.45
C VAL A 126 2.26 14.34 3.58
N LEU A 127 2.60 14.21 2.30
CA LEU A 127 1.88 13.38 1.34
C LEU A 127 2.72 12.15 1.01
N ARG A 128 2.08 11.02 0.79
CA ARG A 128 2.71 9.80 0.30
C ARG A 128 2.06 9.34 -0.99
N LYS A 129 2.86 9.22 -2.05
CA LYS A 129 2.48 8.50 -3.27
C LYS A 129 2.95 7.06 -3.19
N ASP A 130 2.04 6.13 -3.46
CA ASP A 130 2.37 4.73 -3.72
C ASP A 130 2.61 4.58 -5.22
N VAL A 131 3.81 4.13 -5.59
CA VAL A 131 4.27 4.04 -6.96
C VAL A 131 4.74 2.64 -7.30
N THR A 132 4.62 2.26 -8.56
CA THR A 132 5.37 1.13 -9.12
C THR A 132 6.37 1.69 -10.11
N ASP A 133 7.48 1.01 -10.32
CA ASP A 133 8.37 1.33 -11.43
C ASP A 133 7.55 1.26 -12.70
N SER A 134 7.45 2.40 -13.40
CA SER A 134 6.94 2.38 -14.76
C SER A 134 8.04 1.73 -15.55
N ILE A 135 7.91 0.41 -15.75
CA ILE A 135 8.51 -0.24 -16.89
C ILE A 135 8.17 0.71 -18.02
N ALA A 136 9.18 1.31 -18.66
CA ALA A 136 8.95 2.12 -19.84
C ALA A 136 8.44 1.16 -20.90
N ILE A 137 7.14 0.87 -20.83
CA ILE A 137 6.40 0.13 -21.82
C ILE A 137 6.33 1.14 -22.94
N SER A 138 7.39 1.17 -23.77
CA SER A 138 7.46 2.06 -24.93
C SER A 138 6.11 2.01 -25.64
N GLU A 139 5.68 3.09 -26.30
CA GLU A 139 4.43 3.02 -27.08
C GLU A 139 4.42 1.83 -28.05
N THR A 140 5.61 1.39 -28.46
CA THR A 140 5.93 0.14 -29.14
C THR A 140 5.58 -1.11 -28.31
N ILE A 141 5.96 -1.23 -27.03
CA ILE A 141 5.50 -2.31 -26.14
C ILE A 141 4.02 -2.14 -25.74
N LYS A 142 3.42 -0.94 -25.64
CA LYS A 142 1.95 -0.82 -25.50
C LYS A 142 1.22 -1.32 -26.76
N LYS A 143 1.83 -1.14 -27.93
CA LYS A 143 1.39 -1.71 -29.21
C LYS A 143 1.69 -3.22 -29.32
N TYR A 144 2.78 -3.72 -28.72
CA TYR A 144 3.24 -5.12 -28.77
C TYR A 144 2.93 -5.97 -27.53
N GLN A 145 2.34 -5.41 -26.46
CA GLN A 145 1.55 -6.17 -25.48
C GLN A 145 0.41 -6.92 -26.19
N ASN A 146 0.06 -6.50 -27.42
CA ASN A 146 -0.84 -7.21 -28.31
C ASN A 146 -0.19 -8.27 -29.22
N ASP A 147 1.15 -8.37 -29.33
CA ASP A 147 1.79 -9.38 -30.19
C ASP A 147 2.31 -10.60 -29.43
N ASN A 148 2.19 -10.58 -28.10
CA ASN A 148 2.08 -11.82 -27.35
C ASN A 148 1.19 -11.57 -26.12
N PRO A 149 -0.14 -11.80 -26.22
CA PRO A 149 -1.12 -11.36 -25.23
C PRO A 149 -1.05 -12.13 -23.90
N TYR A 150 -0.01 -12.94 -23.70
CA TYR A 150 0.07 -13.95 -22.66
C TYR A 150 1.19 -13.62 -21.67
N ASN A 151 0.81 -13.46 -20.41
CA ASN A 151 1.72 -13.18 -19.30
C ASN A 151 2.32 -14.47 -18.69
N TYR A 152 1.71 -15.62 -18.99
CA TYR A 152 2.15 -16.94 -18.52
C TYR A 152 2.13 -17.97 -19.64
N TYR A 153 2.97 -18.99 -19.52
CA TYR A 153 3.03 -20.13 -20.44
C TYR A 153 2.96 -21.44 -19.68
N MET A 154 1.98 -22.25 -20.00
CA MET A 154 1.81 -23.60 -19.47
C MET A 154 2.40 -24.60 -20.46
N VAL A 155 3.31 -25.45 -20.01
CA VAL A 155 3.95 -26.48 -20.84
C VAL A 155 4.15 -27.76 -20.04
N LEU A 156 4.08 -28.89 -20.74
CA LEU A 156 4.49 -30.18 -20.17
C LEU A 156 5.99 -30.37 -20.32
N GLU A 157 6.68 -30.53 -19.20
CA GLU A 157 8.12 -30.77 -19.12
C GLU A 157 8.39 -31.90 -18.11
N ASP A 158 9.19 -32.88 -18.50
CA ASP A 158 9.52 -34.06 -17.68
C ASP A 158 8.29 -34.79 -17.07
N GLY A 159 7.16 -34.77 -17.78
CA GLY A 159 5.91 -35.43 -17.37
C GLY A 159 5.06 -34.62 -16.39
N TYR A 160 5.40 -33.36 -16.14
CA TYR A 160 4.67 -32.46 -15.26
C TYR A 160 4.30 -31.16 -15.95
N LEU A 161 3.17 -30.58 -15.53
CA LEU A 161 2.74 -29.26 -15.99
C LEU A 161 3.49 -28.15 -15.23
N ILE A 162 4.29 -27.39 -15.97
CA ILE A 162 5.08 -26.25 -15.46
C ILE A 162 4.53 -24.96 -16.06
N VAL A 163 4.46 -23.91 -15.23
CA VAL A 163 4.06 -22.57 -15.65
C VAL A 163 5.28 -21.66 -15.64
N TYR A 164 5.57 -21.03 -16.77
CA TYR A 164 6.60 -20.02 -16.95
C TYR A 164 5.99 -18.61 -16.99
N LYS A 165 6.80 -17.60 -16.68
CA LYS A 165 6.47 -16.19 -16.94
C LYS A 165 6.50 -15.90 -18.45
N GLN A 166 6.12 -14.68 -18.85
CA GLN A 166 6.08 -14.22 -20.25
C GLN A 166 7.39 -14.48 -21.03
N ASP A 167 8.53 -14.49 -20.34
CA ASP A 167 9.86 -14.76 -20.92
C ASP A 167 10.10 -16.24 -21.30
N LYS A 168 9.17 -17.15 -21.00
CA LYS A 168 9.22 -18.60 -21.26
C LYS A 168 10.45 -19.31 -20.66
N THR A 169 11.11 -18.69 -19.70
CA THR A 169 12.38 -19.20 -19.13
C THR A 169 12.38 -19.14 -17.62
N THR A 170 11.73 -18.13 -17.03
CA THR A 170 11.55 -18.03 -15.59
C THR A 170 10.36 -18.88 -15.16
N VAL A 171 10.61 -19.92 -14.36
CA VAL A 171 9.54 -20.72 -13.75
C VAL A 171 8.73 -19.82 -12.81
N PHE A 172 7.42 -19.79 -13.02
CA PHE A 172 6.45 -19.12 -12.16
C PHE A 172 5.85 -20.09 -11.14
N LEU A 173 5.44 -21.28 -11.57
CA LEU A 173 4.79 -22.28 -10.73
C LEU A 173 5.05 -23.69 -11.26
N GLU A 174 5.48 -24.58 -10.37
CA GLU A 174 5.45 -26.03 -10.59
C GLU A 174 4.12 -26.55 -10.04
N THR A 175 3.21 -27.00 -10.92
CA THR A 175 1.83 -27.31 -10.50
C THR A 175 1.70 -28.66 -9.80
N GLY A 176 2.64 -29.58 -10.07
CA GLY A 176 2.58 -30.96 -9.61
C GLY A 176 1.60 -31.85 -10.39
N ILE A 177 0.81 -31.29 -11.31
CA ILE A 177 -0.13 -32.03 -12.16
C ILE A 177 0.67 -32.88 -13.14
N ARG A 178 0.39 -34.19 -13.16
CA ARG A 178 1.08 -35.17 -14.00
C ARG A 178 0.42 -35.28 -15.37
N GLU A 179 1.21 -35.60 -16.39
CA GLU A 179 0.68 -35.71 -17.77
C GLU A 179 -0.39 -36.80 -17.96
N ASP A 180 -0.42 -37.81 -17.09
CA ASP A 180 -1.38 -38.92 -17.10
C ASP A 180 -2.71 -38.58 -16.40
N GLU A 181 -2.77 -37.45 -15.69
CA GLU A 181 -3.99 -36.89 -15.10
C GLU A 181 -4.73 -35.99 -16.10
N LEU A 182 -4.09 -35.60 -17.20
CA LEU A 182 -4.65 -34.75 -18.24
C LEU A 182 -5.33 -35.59 -19.32
N ASP A 183 -6.42 -35.05 -19.88
CA ASP A 183 -7.03 -35.66 -21.06
C ASP A 183 -6.12 -35.56 -22.29
N GLU A 184 -6.40 -36.37 -23.31
CA GLU A 184 -5.56 -36.46 -24.50
C GLU A 184 -5.47 -35.13 -25.27
N THR A 185 -6.53 -34.30 -25.21
CA THR A 185 -6.62 -33.02 -25.92
C THR A 185 -5.78 -31.97 -25.23
N ASP A 186 -5.92 -31.85 -23.91
CA ASP A 186 -5.18 -30.91 -23.07
C ASP A 186 -3.69 -31.23 -23.06
N ARG A 187 -3.35 -32.53 -22.96
CA ARG A 187 -1.95 -32.98 -23.06
C ARG A 187 -1.32 -32.56 -24.39
N ALA A 188 -2.03 -32.72 -25.51
CA ALA A 188 -1.52 -32.35 -26.83
C ALA A 188 -1.34 -30.82 -26.99
N GLN A 189 -2.20 -30.01 -26.36
CA GLN A 189 -2.07 -28.55 -26.35
C GLN A 189 -0.90 -28.10 -25.48
N LEU A 190 -0.75 -28.67 -24.28
CA LEU A 190 0.31 -28.31 -23.34
C LEU A 190 1.69 -28.76 -23.81
N LEU A 191 1.81 -29.83 -24.59
CA LEU A 191 3.05 -30.20 -25.28
C LEU A 191 3.48 -29.15 -26.34
N GLN A 192 2.53 -28.43 -26.93
CA GLN A 192 2.82 -27.32 -27.86
C GLN A 192 3.03 -25.99 -27.13
N GLY A 193 2.68 -25.95 -25.84
CA GLY A 193 2.69 -24.75 -25.01
C GLY A 193 1.40 -23.94 -25.16
N VAL A 194 0.79 -23.58 -24.02
CA VAL A 194 -0.43 -22.76 -23.95
C VAL A 194 -0.12 -21.43 -23.30
N GLY A 195 -0.42 -20.33 -23.98
CA GLY A 195 -0.30 -18.98 -23.43
C GLY A 195 -1.55 -18.58 -22.63
N VAL A 196 -1.35 -17.90 -21.50
CA VAL A 196 -2.42 -17.40 -20.61
C VAL A 196 -2.26 -15.92 -20.32
N LYS A 197 -3.35 -15.14 -20.40
CA LYS A 197 -3.28 -13.67 -20.38
C LYS A 197 -3.08 -13.09 -18.98
N ASN A 198 -3.71 -13.67 -17.97
CA ASN A 198 -3.67 -13.14 -16.61
C ASN A 198 -3.76 -14.26 -15.57
N ILE A 199 -3.45 -13.92 -14.33
CA ILE A 199 -3.34 -14.89 -13.23
C ILE A 199 -4.69 -15.54 -12.88
N SER A 200 -5.80 -14.82 -12.99
CA SER A 200 -7.14 -15.35 -12.74
C SER A 200 -7.53 -16.42 -13.77
N GLU A 201 -7.20 -16.19 -15.03
CA GLU A 201 -7.41 -17.16 -16.10
C GLU A 201 -6.52 -18.40 -15.93
N LEU A 202 -5.28 -18.22 -15.48
CA LEU A 202 -4.35 -19.32 -15.17
C LEU A 202 -4.95 -20.25 -14.12
N TYR A 203 -5.38 -19.72 -12.98
CA TYR A 203 -5.96 -20.55 -11.92
C TYR A 203 -7.22 -21.28 -12.37
N ARG A 204 -8.06 -20.64 -13.19
CA ARG A 204 -9.24 -21.30 -13.76
C ARG A 204 -8.88 -22.50 -14.65
N TYR A 205 -7.81 -22.42 -15.43
CA TYR A 205 -7.31 -23.57 -16.19
C TYR A 205 -6.83 -24.70 -15.28
N LEU A 206 -6.04 -24.35 -14.26
CA LEU A 206 -5.51 -25.32 -13.31
C LEU A 206 -6.61 -26.04 -12.53
N GLU A 207 -7.63 -25.32 -12.07
CA GLU A 207 -8.81 -25.90 -11.41
C GLU A 207 -9.51 -26.93 -12.30
N GLY A 208 -9.60 -26.66 -13.62
CA GLY A 208 -10.20 -27.56 -14.59
C GLY A 208 -9.43 -28.88 -14.75
N TYR A 209 -8.10 -28.86 -14.66
CA TYR A 209 -7.25 -30.05 -14.77
C TYR A 209 -7.22 -30.90 -13.51
N THR A 210 -7.51 -30.30 -12.35
CA THR A 210 -7.53 -30.99 -11.05
C THR A 210 -8.90 -31.57 -10.68
N SER A 211 -9.89 -31.51 -11.59
CA SER A 211 -11.27 -31.90 -11.33
C SER A 211 -11.59 -33.36 -11.62
#